data_AF-A0A1C5M4A3-F1
#
_entry.id   AF-A0A1C5M4A3-F1
#
_cell.length_a   1.000
_cell.length_b   1.000
_cell.length_c   1.000
_cell.angle_alpha   90.00
_cell.angle_beta   90.00
_cell.angle_gamma   90.00
#
_symmetry.space_group_name_H-M   'P 1'
#
loop_
_entity.id
_entity.type
_entity.pdbx_description
1 polymer ?
#
loop_
_entity_poly.entity_id
_entity_poly.type
_entity_poly.pdbx_seq_one_letter_code
_entity_poly.pdbx_strand_id
1 'polypeptide(L)' 'MLKSRGGREENEKLLLSVKETCGLTGLSERIVRTLMAENDFTVRIGRRTLVHKKKFEKWLEKQET' A
#
# COMPACT_ATOMS: atom_id res chain seq x y z
N MET A 1 2.27 -11.01 -38.39
CA MET A 1 3.13 -11.35 -37.23
C MET A 1 3.00 -10.24 -36.17
N LEU A 2 2.17 -10.43 -35.15
CA LEU A 2 2.07 -9.50 -34.02
C LEU A 2 3.09 -9.95 -32.98
N LYS A 3 4.16 -9.15 -32.80
CA LYS A 3 5.17 -9.35 -31.75
C LYS A 3 4.49 -9.32 -30.37
N SER A 4 4.59 -10.43 -29.64
CA SER A 4 4.30 -10.50 -28.21
C SER A 4 5.04 -9.38 -27.49
N ARG A 5 4.29 -8.45 -26.88
CA ARG A 5 4.86 -7.49 -25.94
C ARG A 5 5.09 -8.24 -24.63
N GLY A 6 6.34 -8.22 -24.19
CA GLY A 6 6.86 -8.97 -23.05
C GLY A 6 6.05 -8.81 -21.78
N GLY A 7 6.26 -9.77 -20.86
CA GLY A 7 5.61 -9.84 -19.56
C GLY A 7 5.52 -8.47 -18.91
N ARG A 8 4.28 -8.05 -18.62
CA ARG A 8 4.04 -6.90 -17.76
C ARG A 8 4.56 -7.33 -16.39
N GLU A 9 5.74 -6.86 -15.99
CA GLU A 9 5.94 -6.56 -14.58
C GLU A 9 4.71 -5.73 -14.19
N GLU A 10 3.84 -6.31 -13.36
CA GLU A 10 2.64 -5.63 -12.89
C GLU A 10 3.10 -4.29 -12.33
N ASN A 11 2.67 -3.20 -12.97
CA ASN A 11 3.07 -1.85 -12.58
C ASN A 11 2.80 -1.68 -11.09
N GLU A 12 3.86 -1.77 -10.28
CA GLU A 12 3.74 -1.85 -8.84
C GLU A 12 3.14 -0.55 -8.34
N LYS A 13 1.93 -0.62 -7.78
CA LYS A 13 1.24 0.59 -7.31
C LYS A 13 2.03 1.24 -6.18
N LEU A 14 2.40 2.51 -6.39
CA LEU A 14 3.09 3.33 -5.39
C LEU A 14 2.22 3.64 -4.16
N LEU A 15 0.92 3.83 -4.40
CA LEU A 15 -0.07 4.19 -3.39
C LEU A 15 -1.15 3.12 -3.33
N LEU A 16 -1.51 2.74 -2.11
CA LEU A 16 -2.49 1.72 -1.80
C LEU A 16 -3.70 2.34 -1.13
N SER A 17 -4.88 1.86 -1.50
CA SER A 17 -6.10 2.13 -0.74
C SER A 17 -6.10 1.35 0.58
N VAL A 18 -6.99 1.72 1.50
CA VAL A 18 -7.23 0.97 2.74
C VAL A 18 -7.52 -0.51 2.43
N LYS A 19 -8.36 -0.79 1.42
CA LYS A 19 -8.71 -2.17 1.04
C LYS A 19 -7.52 -2.98 0.53
N GLU A 20 -6.68 -2.37 -0.31
CA GLU A 20 -5.45 -3.02 -0.79
C GLU A 20 -4.49 -3.28 0.36
N THR A 21 -4.38 -2.34 1.31
CA THR A 21 -3.53 -2.50 2.49
C THR A 21 -4.03 -3.62 3.40
N CYS A 22 -5.34 -3.78 3.56
CA CYS A 22 -5.95 -4.91 4.26
C CYS A 22 -5.62 -6.24 3.54
N GLY A 23 -5.72 -6.28 2.21
CA GLY A 23 -5.39 -7.47 1.42
C GLY A 23 -3.92 -7.87 1.52
N LEU A 24 -3.01 -6.90 1.65
CA LEU A 24 -1.58 -7.15 1.81
C LEU A 24 -1.20 -7.66 3.20
N THR A 25 -1.86 -7.18 4.25
CA THR A 25 -1.47 -7.47 5.65
C THR A 25 -2.37 -8.46 6.36
N GLY A 26 -3.56 -8.75 5.82
CA GLY A 26 -4.60 -9.49 6.52
C GLY A 26 -5.26 -8.72 7.67
N LEU A 27 -4.88 -7.46 7.91
CA LEU A 27 -5.45 -6.64 8.98
C LEU A 27 -6.82 -6.11 8.62
N SER A 28 -7.66 -5.92 9.64
CA SER A 28 -8.98 -5.31 9.46
C SER A 28 -8.88 -3.83 9.08
N GLU A 29 -9.88 -3.31 8.35
CA GLU A 29 -9.93 -1.88 7.98
C GLU A 29 -9.81 -0.95 9.19
N ARG A 30 -10.36 -1.35 10.35
CA ARG A 30 -10.27 -0.55 11.58
C ARG A 30 -8.82 -0.39 12.01
N ILE A 31 -8.07 -1.48 12.09
CA ILE A 31 -6.66 -1.47 12.49
C ILE A 31 -5.85 -0.67 11.47
N VAL A 32 -6.05 -0.90 10.18
CA VAL A 32 -5.36 -0.15 9.12
C VAL A 32 -5.63 1.35 9.25
N ARG A 33 -6.86 1.77 9.55
CA ARG A 33 -7.19 3.19 9.76
C ARG A 33 -6.53 3.78 11.01
N THR A 34 -6.43 3.02 12.09
CA THR A 34 -5.68 3.43 13.28
C THR A 34 -4.20 3.61 12.94
N LEU A 35 -3.59 2.64 12.27
CA LEU A 35 -2.20 2.71 11.82
C LEU A 35 -1.95 3.91 10.90
N MET A 36 -2.88 4.19 9.99
CA MET A 36 -2.83 5.36 9.12
C MET A 36 -2.90 6.69 9.88
N ALA A 37 -3.58 6.75 11.02
CA ALA A 37 -3.69 7.96 11.84
C ALA A 37 -2.45 8.16 12.73
N GLU A 38 -1.78 7.08 13.12
CA GLU A 38 -0.65 7.09 14.06
C GLU A 38 0.72 7.15 13.37
N ASN A 39 0.80 7.01 12.04
CA ASN A 39 2.07 6.87 11.31
C ASN A 39 2.19 7.72 10.04
N ASP A 40 3.43 8.01 9.64
CA ASP A 40 3.80 8.90 8.52
C ASP A 40 3.96 8.22 7.14
N PHE A 41 3.24 7.13 6.92
CA PHE A 41 3.17 6.47 5.61
C PHE A 41 1.88 6.78 4.85
N THR A 42 1.12 7.79 5.27
CA THR A 42 -0.10 8.22 4.56
C THR A 42 0.15 9.41 3.64
N VAL A 43 -0.63 9.46 2.55
CA VAL A 43 -0.63 10.57 1.59
C VAL A 43 -2.07 10.97 1.34
N ARG A 44 -2.37 12.26 1.54
CA ARG A 44 -3.70 12.82 1.23
C ARG A 44 -3.69 13.41 -0.18
N ILE A 45 -4.56 12.88 -1.04
CA ILE A 45 -4.80 13.39 -2.39
C ILE A 45 -6.27 13.79 -2.50
N GLY A 46 -6.53 15.09 -2.45
CA GLY A 46 -7.88 15.65 -2.37
C GLY A 46 -8.62 15.15 -1.12
N ARG A 47 -9.70 14.39 -1.33
CA ARG A 47 -10.52 13.80 -0.26
C ARG A 47 -10.11 12.38 0.13
N ARG A 48 -9.13 11.79 -0.57
CA ARG A 48 -8.68 10.41 -0.35
C ARG A 48 -7.40 10.43 0.48
N THR A 49 -7.33 9.54 1.48
CA THR A 49 -6.08 9.21 2.18
C THR A 49 -5.64 7.84 1.71
N LEU A 50 -4.43 7.76 1.17
CA LEU A 50 -3.81 6.55 0.65
C LEU A 50 -2.57 6.19 1.47
N VAL A 51 -2.11 4.96 1.36
CA VAL A 51 -0.92 4.43 2.01
C VAL A 51 0.22 4.39 1.00
N HIS A 52 1.38 4.94 1.35
CA HIS A 52 2.57 4.85 0.52
C HIS A 52 3.24 3.48 0.69
N LYS A 53 3.12 2.61 -0.32
CA LYS A 53 3.52 1.20 -0.26
C LYS A 53 4.91 0.98 0.34
N LYS A 54 5.94 1.55 -0.26
CA LYS A 54 7.34 1.41 0.19
C LYS A 54 7.60 1.89 1.62
N LYS A 55 6.88 2.93 2.09
CA LYS A 55 7.06 3.43 3.46
C LYS A 55 6.37 2.50 4.46
N PHE A 56 5.22 1.98 4.07
CA PHE A 56 4.45 1.04 4.87
C PHE A 56 5.16 -0.31 5.02
N GLU A 57 5.72 -0.87 3.94
CA GLU A 57 6.52 -2.10 3.99
C GLU A 57 7.74 -1.95 4.91
N LYS A 58 8.50 -0.85 4.75
CA LYS A 58 9.61 -0.53 5.66
C LYS A 58 9.19 -0.34 7.11
N TRP A 59 7.96 0.09 7.36
CA TRP A 59 7.42 0.20 8.70
C TRP A 59 7.06 -1.18 9.27
N LEU A 60 6.47 -2.07 8.46
CA LEU A 60 6.18 -3.45 8.84
C LEU A 60 7.44 -4.22 9.20
N GLU A 61 8.49 -4.13 8.38
CA GLU A 61 9.80 -4.76 8.64
C GLU A 61 10.38 -4.34 10.01
N LYS A 62 10.13 -3.10 10.44
CA LYS A 62 10.55 -2.60 11.75
C LYS A 62 9.71 -3.10 12.92
N GLN A 63 8.48 -3.56 12.68
CA GLN A 63 7.63 -4.12 13.74
C GLN A 63 7.92 -5.61 13.98
N GLU A 64 8.51 -6.29 13.01
CA GLU A 64 8.88 -7.72 13.11
C GLU A 64 10.26 -7.92 13.79
N THR A 65 11.00 -6.84 14.06
CA THR A 65 12.23 -6.80 14.85
C THR A 65 11.95 -6.35 16.28
#